data_AF-A0A1W9U935-F1
#
_entry.id   AF-A0A1W9U935-F1
#
_cell.length_a   1.000
_cell.length_b   1.000
_cell.length_c   1.000
_cell.angle_alpha   90.00
_cell.angle_beta   90.00
_cell.angle_gamma   90.00
#
_symmetry.space_group_name_H-M   'P 1'
#
loop_
_entity.id
_entity.type
_entity.pdbx_description
1 polymer ?
#
loop_
_entity_poly.entity_id
_entity_poly.type
_entity_poly.pdbx_seq_one_letter_code
_entity_poly.pdbx_strand_id
1 'polypeptide(L)'
;MTKVSADILSAAASANDAEVRRRGIGLIDGTIPGYVLLLGDDEANAPVLIESLTRKNIVVFVADDTLAESLRDAGVSLGWESRVVPLDLVGALGFVTRVAQIFGNTDTPEATLDYARGRLRGFSVLLGQPTPERLKAARDAAEFGCPLLSSAELEPGADWETAVIAAGKIQRGFRWRDRARR
;
A
#
# COMPACT_ATOMS: atom_id res chain seq x y z
N MET A 1 6.56 -20.24 5.82
CA MET A 1 7.69 -19.60 5.13
C MET A 1 7.15 -18.36 4.43
N THR A 2 7.23 -17.24 5.13
CA THR A 2 7.06 -15.89 4.58
C THR A 2 8.09 -15.70 3.48
N LYS A 3 7.67 -15.46 2.24
CA LYS A 3 8.60 -15.23 1.12
C LYS A 3 8.41 -13.80 0.64
N VAL A 4 9.08 -12.85 1.29
CA VAL A 4 9.29 -11.53 0.66
C VAL A 4 10.02 -11.79 -0.65
N SER A 5 9.54 -11.23 -1.75
CA SER A 5 10.20 -11.41 -3.04
C SER A 5 11.61 -10.80 -3.02
N ALA A 6 12.55 -11.41 -3.75
CA ALA A 6 13.92 -10.91 -3.85
C ALA A 6 13.95 -9.46 -4.39
N ASP A 7 13.02 -9.13 -5.28
CA ASP A 7 12.90 -7.81 -5.90
C ASP A 7 12.57 -6.73 -4.87
N ILE A 8 11.68 -7.02 -3.90
CA ILE A 8 11.33 -6.08 -2.82
C ILE A 8 12.54 -5.81 -1.91
N LEU A 9 13.31 -6.86 -1.58
CA LEU A 9 14.52 -6.73 -0.78
C LEU A 9 15.59 -5.93 -1.53
N SER A 10 15.73 -6.17 -2.83
CA SER A 10 16.64 -5.42 -3.71
C SER A 10 16.27 -3.94 -3.80
N ALA A 11 14.98 -3.64 -3.95
CA ALA A 11 14.47 -2.26 -3.95
C ALA A 11 14.71 -1.57 -2.60
N ALA A 12 14.51 -2.27 -1.48
CA ALA A 12 14.80 -1.76 -0.15
C ALA A 12 16.30 -1.42 0.03
N ALA A 13 17.19 -2.29 -0.45
CA ALA A 13 18.63 -2.09 -0.38
C ALA A 13 19.12 -0.92 -1.25
N SER A 14 18.42 -0.64 -2.35
CA SER A 14 18.76 0.44 -3.29
C SER A 14 18.16 1.80 -2.88
N ALA A 15 17.33 1.84 -1.84
CA ALA A 15 16.67 3.06 -1.38
C ALA A 15 17.65 4.01 -0.68
N ASN A 16 17.46 5.33 -0.89
CA ASN A 16 18.25 6.34 -0.22
C ASN A 16 17.77 6.57 1.22
N ASP A 17 18.59 6.20 2.20
CA ASP A 17 18.27 6.29 3.63
C ASP A 17 17.84 7.68 4.11
N ALA A 18 18.42 8.75 3.57
CA ALA A 18 18.06 10.12 3.97
C ALA A 18 16.62 10.45 3.52
N GLU A 19 16.26 10.06 2.30
CA GLU A 19 14.90 10.21 1.78
C GLU A 19 13.90 9.32 2.54
N VAL A 20 14.27 8.07 2.82
CA VAL A 20 13.42 7.13 3.57
C VAL A 20 13.16 7.63 4.99
N ARG A 21 14.18 8.15 5.68
CA ARG A 21 14.01 8.75 7.01
C ARG A 21 13.06 9.93 6.96
N ARG A 22 13.27 10.86 6.02
CA ARG A 22 12.44 12.07 5.90
C ARG A 22 10.98 11.74 5.59
N ARG A 23 10.74 10.80 4.67
CA ARG A 23 9.39 10.46 4.19
C ARG A 23 8.67 9.48 5.12
N GLY A 24 9.43 8.57 5.73
CA GLY A 24 8.92 7.47 6.56
C GLY A 24 8.66 7.85 8.02
N ILE A 25 9.27 8.91 8.55
CA ILE A 25 9.11 9.31 9.96
C ILE A 25 7.64 9.51 10.34
N GLY A 26 6.83 10.02 9.42
CA GLY A 26 5.42 10.27 9.68
C GLY A 26 4.60 9.01 9.96
N LEU A 27 5.02 7.86 9.40
CA LEU A 27 4.39 6.57 9.69
C LEU A 27 4.74 6.06 11.10
N ILE A 28 5.85 6.55 11.67
CA ILE A 28 6.35 6.14 12.99
C ILE A 28 5.72 7.00 14.09
N ASP A 29 5.75 8.33 13.91
CA ASP A 29 5.19 9.28 14.87
C ASP A 29 3.65 9.40 14.80
N GLY A 30 3.03 8.84 13.75
CA GLY A 30 1.58 8.80 13.57
C GLY A 30 1.00 10.04 12.90
N THR A 31 1.82 11.01 12.47
CA THR A 31 1.37 12.14 11.66
C THR A 31 0.83 11.65 10.31
N ILE A 32 1.37 10.56 9.77
CA ILE A 32 0.79 9.79 8.65
C ILE A 32 0.13 8.53 9.24
N PRO A 33 -1.21 8.45 9.27
CA PRO A 33 -1.90 7.34 9.93
C PRO A 33 -1.69 5.97 9.28
N GLY A 34 -1.29 5.94 8.01
CA GLY A 34 -1.03 4.73 7.24
C GLY A 34 -0.80 5.00 5.77
N TYR A 35 -0.74 3.91 4.98
CA TYR A 35 -0.56 3.97 3.54
C TYR A 35 -1.52 3.02 2.79
N VAL A 36 -1.68 3.29 1.49
CA VAL A 36 -2.46 2.46 0.56
C VAL A 36 -1.61 2.10 -0.64
N LEU A 37 -1.68 0.83 -1.04
CA LEU A 37 -1.13 0.34 -2.31
C LEU A 37 -2.29 0.27 -3.31
N LEU A 38 -2.41 1.29 -4.17
CA LEU A 38 -3.45 1.37 -5.18
C LEU A 38 -2.99 0.66 -6.45
N LEU A 39 -3.64 -0.47 -6.72
CA LEU A 39 -3.49 -1.31 -7.90
C LEU A 39 -4.67 -1.06 -8.85
N GLY A 40 -4.42 -1.16 -10.14
CA GLY A 40 -5.44 -1.08 -11.16
C GLY A 40 -5.47 0.24 -11.91
N ASP A 41 -6.42 0.32 -12.82
CA ASP A 41 -6.51 1.31 -13.89
C ASP A 41 -7.92 1.92 -14.00
N ASP A 42 -8.74 1.82 -12.95
CA ASP A 42 -10.06 2.45 -12.92
C ASP A 42 -9.94 3.96 -12.70
N GLU A 43 -9.83 4.70 -13.80
CA GLU A 43 -9.74 6.16 -13.84
C GLU A 43 -11.00 6.86 -13.30
N ALA A 44 -12.16 6.19 -13.33
CA ALA A 44 -13.41 6.79 -12.89
C ALA A 44 -13.52 6.84 -11.35
N ASN A 45 -13.12 5.75 -10.68
CA ASN A 45 -13.25 5.63 -9.23
C ASN A 45 -11.99 6.08 -8.46
N ALA A 46 -10.81 6.03 -9.08
CA ALA A 46 -9.55 6.36 -8.41
C ALA A 46 -9.50 7.79 -7.83
N PRO A 47 -9.91 8.87 -8.53
CA PRO A 47 -9.81 10.23 -8.00
C PRO A 47 -10.62 10.41 -6.70
N VAL A 48 -11.83 9.87 -6.65
CA VAL A 48 -12.71 9.96 -5.47
C VAL A 48 -12.14 9.21 -4.28
N LEU A 49 -11.55 8.03 -4.52
CA LEU A 49 -10.89 7.25 -3.48
C LEU A 49 -9.64 7.99 -2.98
N ILE A 50 -8.79 8.47 -3.88
CA ILE A 50 -7.56 9.19 -3.54
C ILE A 50 -7.88 10.41 -2.70
N GLU A 51 -8.85 11.23 -3.11
CA GLU A 51 -9.29 12.40 -2.34
C GLU A 51 -9.76 12.01 -0.93
N SER A 52 -10.53 10.93 -0.81
CA SER A 52 -11.03 10.45 0.48
C SER A 52 -9.92 9.95 1.41
N LEU A 53 -8.81 9.44 0.86
CA LEU A 53 -7.64 8.95 1.60
C LEU A 53 -6.71 10.10 1.98
N THR A 54 -6.41 11.01 1.05
CA THR A 54 -5.52 12.15 1.29
C THR A 54 -6.12 13.14 2.28
N ARG A 55 -7.45 13.34 2.30
CA ARG A 55 -8.15 14.10 3.36
C ARG A 55 -7.93 13.53 4.77
N LYS A 56 -7.60 12.24 4.88
CA LYS A 56 -7.25 11.56 6.14
C LYS A 56 -5.73 11.48 6.37
N ASN A 57 -4.96 12.20 5.56
CA ASN A 57 -3.50 12.21 5.55
C ASN A 57 -2.85 10.83 5.32
N ILE A 58 -3.55 9.94 4.60
CA ILE A 58 -3.03 8.63 4.22
C ILE A 58 -2.20 8.77 2.94
N VAL A 59 -1.02 8.15 2.91
CA VAL A 59 -0.19 8.09 1.69
C VAL A 59 -0.79 7.07 0.73
N VAL A 60 -0.98 7.46 -0.52
CA VAL A 60 -1.44 6.57 -1.60
C VAL A 60 -0.29 6.34 -2.55
N PHE A 61 0.20 5.10 -2.62
CA PHE A 61 1.12 4.65 -3.66
C PHE A 61 0.29 4.20 -4.88
N VAL A 62 0.44 4.90 -5.99
CA VAL A 62 -0.21 4.56 -7.27
C VAL A 62 0.74 3.66 -8.04
N ALA A 63 0.40 2.38 -8.14
CA ALA A 63 1.31 1.35 -8.66
C ALA A 63 1.29 1.20 -10.18
N ASP A 64 0.17 1.54 -10.83
CA ASP A 64 0.02 1.47 -12.28
C ASP A 64 0.37 2.84 -12.90
N ASP A 65 1.37 2.86 -13.78
CA ASP A 65 1.85 4.09 -14.44
C ASP A 65 0.76 4.76 -15.29
N THR A 66 -0.06 3.97 -15.98
CA THR A 66 -1.19 4.47 -16.78
C THR A 66 -2.18 5.23 -15.92
N LEU A 67 -2.51 4.72 -14.73
CA LEU A 67 -3.38 5.42 -13.79
C LEU A 67 -2.71 6.71 -13.29
N ALA A 68 -1.41 6.70 -13.02
CA ALA A 68 -0.68 7.90 -12.60
C ALA A 68 -0.69 8.98 -13.70
N GLU A 69 -0.57 8.61 -14.96
CA GLU A 69 -0.72 9.52 -16.10
C GLU A 69 -2.13 10.12 -16.17
N SER A 70 -3.17 9.29 -16.13
CA SER A 70 -4.56 9.75 -16.19
C SER A 70 -4.93 10.65 -15.01
N LEU A 71 -4.41 10.39 -13.81
CA LEU A 71 -4.57 11.26 -12.65
C LEU A 71 -3.89 12.63 -12.85
N ARG A 72 -2.70 12.64 -13.47
CA ARG A 72 -2.00 13.88 -13.79
C ARG A 72 -2.80 14.72 -14.79
N ASP A 73 -3.34 14.09 -15.83
CA ASP A 73 -4.15 14.74 -16.86
C ASP A 73 -5.48 15.27 -16.28
N ALA A 74 -6.04 14.58 -15.28
CA ALA A 74 -7.19 15.02 -14.50
C ALA A 74 -6.87 16.14 -13.48
N GLY A 75 -5.62 16.62 -13.41
CA GLY A 75 -5.20 17.70 -12.52
C GLY A 75 -4.96 17.28 -11.06
N VAL A 76 -4.87 15.98 -10.77
CA VAL A 76 -4.51 15.49 -9.44
C VAL A 76 -3.03 15.78 -9.19
N SER A 77 -2.73 16.46 -8.08
CA SER A 77 -1.35 16.71 -7.67
C SER A 77 -0.68 15.41 -7.25
N LEU A 78 0.45 15.07 -7.89
CA LEU A 78 1.23 13.87 -7.60
C LEU A 78 2.54 14.23 -6.90
N GLY A 79 2.95 13.39 -5.97
CA GLY A 79 4.19 13.49 -5.20
C GLY A 79 3.98 13.29 -3.70
N TRP A 80 5.09 13.38 -2.97
CA TRP A 80 5.10 13.21 -1.51
C TRP A 80 4.35 14.32 -0.78
N GLU A 81 4.38 15.55 -1.30
CA GLU A 81 3.69 16.71 -0.73
C GLU A 81 2.16 16.56 -0.80
N SER A 82 1.64 15.97 -1.88
CA SER A 82 0.20 15.69 -2.04
C SER A 82 -0.23 14.36 -1.45
N ARG A 83 0.71 13.56 -0.93
CA ARG A 83 0.51 12.19 -0.44
C ARG A 83 0.04 11.20 -1.52
N VAL A 84 0.13 11.55 -2.80
CA VAL A 84 -0.22 10.66 -3.93
C VAL A 84 1.06 10.36 -4.70
N VAL A 85 1.71 9.25 -4.39
CA VAL A 85 3.06 8.94 -4.88
C VAL A 85 2.97 7.88 -5.99
N PRO A 86 3.25 8.24 -7.26
CA PRO A 86 3.43 7.24 -8.31
C PRO A 86 4.70 6.43 -8.00
N LEU A 87 4.51 5.14 -7.74
CA LEU A 87 5.59 4.21 -7.42
C LEU A 87 5.05 2.80 -7.59
N ASP A 88 5.77 1.99 -8.37
CA ASP A 88 5.43 0.58 -8.57
C ASP A 88 5.37 -0.18 -7.23
N LEU A 89 4.70 -1.32 -7.23
CA LEU A 89 4.48 -2.05 -5.98
C LEU A 89 5.80 -2.49 -5.33
N VAL A 90 6.78 -2.91 -6.14
CA VAL A 90 8.08 -3.37 -5.65
C VAL A 90 8.82 -2.21 -4.97
N GLY A 91 8.84 -1.03 -5.57
CA GLY A 91 9.42 0.18 -4.98
C GLY A 91 8.68 0.64 -3.74
N ALA A 92 7.35 0.59 -3.72
CA ALA A 92 6.53 0.97 -2.57
C ALA A 92 6.77 0.03 -1.37
N LEU A 93 6.75 -1.28 -1.60
CA LEU A 93 7.06 -2.26 -0.56
C LEU A 93 8.54 -2.25 -0.18
N GLY A 94 9.44 -1.95 -1.10
CA GLY A 94 10.86 -1.72 -0.83
C GLY A 94 11.07 -0.52 0.11
N PHE A 95 10.35 0.58 -0.14
CA PHE A 95 10.31 1.73 0.76
C PHE A 95 9.80 1.34 2.16
N VAL A 96 8.65 0.64 2.25
CA VAL A 96 8.09 0.18 3.54
C VAL A 96 9.06 -0.75 4.28
N THR A 97 9.71 -1.66 3.55
CA THR A 97 10.74 -2.56 4.08
C THR A 97 11.90 -1.75 4.65
N ARG A 98 12.38 -0.75 3.93
CA ARG A 98 13.50 0.08 4.39
C ARG A 98 13.13 0.96 5.58
N VAL A 99 11.90 1.49 5.63
CA VAL A 99 11.36 2.18 6.82
C VAL A 99 11.39 1.24 8.02
N ALA A 100 10.88 0.02 7.88
CA ALA A 100 10.88 -0.97 8.96
C ALA A 100 12.29 -1.33 9.43
N GLN A 101 13.25 -1.52 8.51
CA GLN A 101 14.66 -1.77 8.86
C GLN A 101 15.28 -0.61 9.64
N ILE A 102 15.10 0.62 9.14
CA ILE A 102 15.72 1.82 9.72
C ILE A 102 15.16 2.13 11.11
N PHE A 103 13.84 2.10 11.28
CA PHE A 103 13.18 2.52 12.51
C PHE A 103 12.93 1.37 13.49
N GLY A 104 12.86 0.13 12.98
CA GLY A 104 12.80 -1.08 13.80
C GLY A 104 14.16 -1.62 14.19
N ASN A 105 15.25 -1.11 13.61
CA ASN A 105 16.61 -1.63 13.78
C ASN A 105 16.66 -3.15 13.53
N THR A 106 16.03 -3.58 12.42
CA THR A 106 15.90 -4.98 12.03
C THR A 106 16.85 -5.32 10.87
N ASP A 107 17.46 -6.49 10.94
CA ASP A 107 18.45 -6.99 9.98
C ASP A 107 18.02 -8.28 9.28
N THR A 108 16.98 -8.95 9.78
CA THR A 108 16.36 -10.14 9.16
C THR A 108 15.03 -9.80 8.47
N PRO A 109 14.67 -10.50 7.38
CA PRO A 109 13.37 -10.33 6.73
C PRO A 109 12.18 -10.56 7.67
N GLU A 110 12.26 -11.58 8.53
CA GLU A 110 11.19 -11.92 9.48
C GLU A 110 10.96 -10.79 10.49
N ALA A 111 12.02 -10.30 11.14
CA ALA A 111 11.90 -9.19 12.09
C ALA A 111 11.38 -7.91 11.41
N THR A 112 11.83 -7.67 10.17
CA THR A 112 11.37 -6.52 9.37
C THR A 112 9.87 -6.61 9.08
N LEU A 113 9.37 -7.78 8.68
CA LEU A 113 7.95 -7.99 8.45
C LEU A 113 7.13 -7.89 9.74
N ASP A 114 7.62 -8.43 10.86
CA ASP A 114 6.91 -8.34 12.13
C ASP A 114 6.81 -6.88 12.61
N TYR A 115 7.87 -6.10 12.43
CA TYR A 115 7.83 -4.66 12.67
C TYR A 115 6.83 -3.96 11.74
N ALA A 116 6.88 -4.24 10.44
CA ALA A 116 5.96 -3.65 9.46
C ALA A 116 4.50 -3.95 9.82
N ARG A 117 4.16 -5.22 10.07
CA ARG A 117 2.81 -5.66 10.48
C ARG A 117 2.34 -5.02 11.78
N GLY A 118 3.24 -4.82 12.74
CA GLY A 118 2.92 -4.26 14.04
C GLY A 118 2.81 -2.73 14.06
N ARG A 119 3.54 -2.04 13.17
CA ARG A 119 3.74 -0.59 13.29
C ARG A 119 3.34 0.22 12.06
N LEU A 120 3.46 -0.33 10.85
CA LEU A 120 3.20 0.35 9.58
C LEU A 120 1.82 -0.06 9.06
N ARG A 121 0.80 0.76 9.32
CA ARG A 121 -0.58 0.46 8.93
C ARG A 121 -0.75 0.62 7.42
N GLY A 122 -0.97 -0.48 6.71
CA GLY A 122 -1.17 -0.49 5.26
C GLY A 122 -2.38 -1.31 4.85
N PHE A 123 -2.92 -1.03 3.67
CA PHE A 123 -3.84 -1.91 2.96
C PHE A 123 -3.68 -1.73 1.44
N SER A 124 -4.08 -2.74 0.69
CA SER A 124 -4.06 -2.71 -0.77
C SER A 124 -5.48 -2.49 -1.29
N VAL A 125 -5.62 -1.72 -2.37
CA VAL A 125 -6.88 -1.57 -3.09
C VAL A 125 -6.65 -1.92 -4.54
N LEU A 126 -7.45 -2.82 -5.08
CA LEU A 126 -7.49 -3.13 -6.50
C LEU A 126 -8.76 -2.53 -7.10
N LEU A 127 -8.60 -1.52 -7.94
CA LEU A 127 -9.70 -0.94 -8.72
C LEU A 127 -9.63 -1.40 -10.17
N GLY A 128 -10.66 -2.11 -10.63
CA GLY A 128 -10.72 -2.64 -11.99
C GLY A 128 -10.43 -4.14 -12.05
N GLN A 129 -9.85 -4.60 -13.15
CA GLN A 129 -9.73 -6.03 -13.45
C GLN A 129 -8.62 -6.71 -12.63
N PRO A 130 -8.91 -7.84 -11.95
CA PRO A 130 -7.93 -8.60 -11.21
C PRO A 130 -7.12 -9.50 -12.14
N THR A 131 -5.95 -9.03 -12.56
CA THR A 131 -5.00 -9.84 -13.34
C THR A 131 -4.13 -10.71 -12.43
N PRO A 132 -3.55 -11.82 -12.92
CA PRO A 132 -2.62 -12.65 -12.15
C PRO A 132 -1.47 -11.85 -11.53
N GLU A 133 -0.95 -10.85 -12.26
CA GLU A 133 0.14 -9.97 -11.81
C GLU A 133 -0.32 -9.09 -10.65
N ARG A 134 -1.50 -8.44 -10.76
CA ARG A 134 -2.08 -7.61 -9.70
C ARG A 134 -2.43 -8.43 -8.45
N LEU A 135 -2.90 -9.67 -8.62
CA LEU A 135 -3.17 -10.58 -7.51
C LEU A 135 -1.88 -11.08 -6.85
N LYS A 136 -0.82 -11.36 -7.62
CA LYS A 136 0.50 -11.68 -7.05
C LYS A 136 1.04 -10.51 -6.23
N ALA A 137 0.97 -9.31 -6.79
CA ALA A 137 1.32 -8.06 -6.13
C ALA A 137 0.55 -7.90 -4.80
N ALA A 138 -0.76 -8.10 -4.81
CA ALA A 138 -1.58 -8.04 -3.60
C ALA A 138 -1.17 -9.10 -2.54
N ARG A 139 -0.77 -10.31 -2.96
CA ARG A 139 -0.25 -11.35 -2.05
C ARG A 139 1.08 -10.94 -1.43
N ASP A 140 1.98 -10.36 -2.22
CA ASP A 140 3.26 -9.84 -1.71
C ASP A 140 3.02 -8.75 -0.66
N ALA A 141 2.02 -7.87 -0.87
CA ALA A 141 1.61 -6.88 0.11
C ALA A 141 0.95 -7.47 1.36
N ALA A 142 0.19 -8.56 1.24
CA ALA A 142 -0.44 -9.24 2.37
C ALA A 142 0.58 -9.73 3.40
N GLU A 143 1.79 -10.09 2.96
CA GLU A 143 2.89 -10.46 3.86
C GLU A 143 3.31 -9.30 4.78
N PHE A 144 3.13 -8.04 4.37
CA PHE A 144 3.37 -6.86 5.20
C PHE A 144 2.19 -6.55 6.13
N GLY A 145 1.15 -7.39 6.15
CA GLY A 145 -0.08 -7.14 6.89
C GLY A 145 -1.04 -6.19 6.18
N CYS A 146 -0.89 -6.00 4.86
CA CYS A 146 -1.81 -5.19 4.05
C CYS A 146 -2.95 -6.06 3.51
N PRO A 147 -4.18 -6.00 4.07
CA PRO A 147 -5.31 -6.69 3.48
C PRO A 147 -5.63 -6.11 2.09
N LEU A 148 -6.15 -6.93 1.19
CA LEU A 148 -6.61 -6.51 -0.14
C LEU A 148 -8.10 -6.17 -0.09
N LEU A 149 -8.46 -4.98 -0.55
CA LEU A 149 -9.82 -4.58 -0.90
C LEU A 149 -9.93 -4.53 -2.44
N SER A 150 -11.07 -4.93 -3.00
CA SER A 150 -11.24 -5.01 -4.46
C SER A 150 -12.59 -4.49 -4.90
N SER A 151 -12.62 -3.68 -5.97
CA SER A 151 -13.88 -3.29 -6.62
C SER A 151 -14.50 -4.42 -7.45
N ALA A 152 -13.69 -5.39 -7.89
CA ALA A 152 -14.13 -6.58 -8.60
C ALA A 152 -14.37 -7.76 -7.63
N GLU A 153 -15.29 -8.65 -8.00
CA GLU A 153 -15.42 -9.96 -7.38
C GLU A 153 -14.14 -10.76 -7.65
N LEU A 154 -13.56 -11.37 -6.61
CA LEU A 154 -12.40 -12.24 -6.77
C LEU A 154 -12.78 -13.67 -6.41
N GLU A 155 -12.05 -14.63 -6.99
CA GLU A 155 -12.30 -16.06 -6.81
C GLU A 155 -12.23 -16.47 -5.32
N PRO A 156 -13.26 -17.18 -4.80
CA PRO A 156 -13.27 -17.67 -3.43
C PRO A 156 -12.05 -18.58 -3.15
N GLY A 157 -11.31 -18.31 -2.07
CA GLY A 157 -10.25 -19.21 -1.60
C GLY A 157 -8.84 -18.64 -1.55
N ALA A 158 -8.64 -17.35 -1.83
CA ALA A 158 -7.47 -16.64 -1.35
C ALA A 158 -7.84 -15.84 -0.08
N ASP A 159 -6.93 -15.75 0.89
CA ASP A 159 -7.14 -15.17 2.23
C ASP A 159 -7.35 -13.63 2.23
N TRP A 160 -8.03 -13.08 1.21
CA TRP A 160 -8.34 -11.66 1.08
C TRP A 160 -9.76 -11.38 1.57
N GLU A 161 -9.95 -10.23 2.21
CA GLU A 161 -11.29 -9.75 2.57
C GLU A 161 -11.88 -8.99 1.38
N THR A 162 -12.93 -9.53 0.74
CA THR A 162 -13.76 -8.76 -0.19
C THR A 162 -14.29 -7.51 0.53
N ALA A 163 -13.98 -6.33 0.03
CA ALA A 163 -14.76 -5.15 0.34
C ALA A 163 -15.22 -4.51 -0.96
N VAL A 164 -16.53 -4.56 -1.19
CA VAL A 164 -17.13 -3.93 -2.37
C VAL A 164 -16.99 -2.42 -2.23
N ILE A 165 -16.22 -1.83 -3.15
CA ILE A 165 -16.08 -0.38 -3.28
C ILE A 165 -17.11 0.08 -4.30
N ALA A 166 -18.16 0.76 -3.82
CA ALA A 166 -19.20 1.32 -4.66
C ALA A 166 -19.30 2.83 -4.42
N ALA A 167 -19.25 3.62 -5.50
CA ALA A 167 -19.28 5.09 -5.48
C ALA A 167 -18.20 5.72 -4.57
N GLY A 168 -16.97 5.20 -4.63
CA GLY A 168 -15.83 5.69 -3.84
C GLY A 168 -15.94 5.45 -2.33
N LYS A 169 -16.92 4.64 -1.88
CA LYS A 169 -17.10 4.26 -0.48
C LYS A 169 -16.93 2.75 -0.31
N ILE A 170 -16.19 2.36 0.72
CA ILE A 170 -16.06 0.96 1.16
C ILE A 170 -17.39 0.59 1.84
N GLN A 171 -18.24 -0.23 1.20
CA GLN A 171 -19.65 -0.34 1.60
C GLN A 171 -20.00 -1.47 2.58
N ARG A 172 -19.16 -2.48 2.84
CA ARG A 172 -19.29 -3.46 3.95
C ARG A 172 -18.14 -4.48 3.89
N GLY A 173 -17.82 -5.11 5.03
CA GLY A 173 -16.89 -6.24 5.14
C GLY A 173 -15.59 -5.93 5.88
N PHE A 174 -15.12 -4.69 5.86
CA PHE A 174 -13.87 -4.30 6.51
C PHE A 174 -14.03 -4.19 8.03
N ARG A 175 -13.76 -5.29 8.74
CA ARG A 175 -13.45 -5.24 10.18
C ARG A 175 -11.95 -5.07 10.31
N TRP A 176 -11.51 -3.91 10.80
CA TRP A 176 -10.17 -3.82 11.39
C TRP A 176 -10.08 -4.93 12.43
N ARG A 177 -9.28 -5.98 12.18
CA ARG A 177 -8.89 -6.86 13.28
C ARG A 177 -8.00 -5.99 14.17
N ASP A 178 -8.59 -5.46 15.24
CA ASP A 178 -7.86 -5.01 16.42
C ASP A 178 -6.86 -6.11 16.79
N ARG A 179 -5.63 -6.00 16.28
CA ARG A 179 -4.47 -6.75 16.77
C ARG A 179 -3.74 -5.99 17.86
N ALA A 180 -4.33 -4.92 18.38
CA ALA A 180 -3.97 -4.32 19.65
C ALA A 180 -4.56 -5.16 20.81
N ARG A 181 -4.01 -6.36 21.02
CA ARG A 181 -4.09 -7.19 22.24
C ARG A 181 -3.53 -8.58 21.91
N ARG A 182 -2.22 -8.74 22.05
CA ARG A 182 -1.54 -9.93 22.57
C ARG A 182 -0.15 -9.54 22.99
#